data_AF-A0A939RCH8-F1
#
_entry.id   AF-A0A939RCH8-F1
#
_cell.length_a   1.000
_cell.length_b   1.000
_cell.length_c   1.000
_cell.angle_alpha   90.00
_cell.angle_beta   90.00
_cell.angle_gamma   90.00
#
_symmetry.space_group_name_H-M   'P 1'
#
loop_
_entity.id
_entity.type
_entity.pdbx_description
1 polymer ?
#
loop_
_entity_poly.entity_id
_entity_poly.type
_entity_poly.pdbx_seq_one_letter_code
_entity_poly.pdbx_strand_id
1 'polypeptide(L)'
;MAEGYRDYLIANGQLKDRLTGTGIPFYAEYIGAIDRSATFLGIKYRSVTPVTTYAQAESITDKLISGGVSNINVIYSGWANDGLHGTAYTKVKPVSKLKKGGTTQEEFIKDMNAKSADTFFTAEYQRVYYDVMGDGYTLLGSAPKYFDRSSVKEATYYLSNGMVDSNDKICLIRPSLAMKVTEQLKKKYSKTADIGFDVGTISWMLFTDQQSENYTDRQDAKEYNVAAVKSLNEAFGGRILIDNANAYMIPLATDVINAPLDSNRTRIVDTAVPFYEMVLHGYVDYAGDCLNMTDDYNTTLLKSVESGAGLYFKWIYEDNSILKETDFDSLYSVNYEGWLDKAVSDYKRADEVLGSLRGQTIAKHEIISDKVVRVTYEKGTQILVNYSKAKVVIDGQAVDAGSFAVVTRNE
;
A
#
# COMPACT_ATOMS: atom_id res chain seq x y z
N MET A 1 -12.85 20.63 12.80
CA MET A 1 -11.57 20.82 12.07
C MET A 1 -11.49 19.89 10.86
N ALA A 2 -11.58 18.57 11.02
CA ALA A 2 -11.54 17.61 9.91
C ALA A 2 -12.57 17.93 8.81
N GLU A 3 -13.83 18.19 9.20
CA GLU A 3 -14.88 18.63 8.27
C GLU A 3 -14.50 19.89 7.48
N GLY A 4 -14.03 20.95 8.16
CA GLY A 4 -13.61 22.18 7.48
C GLY A 4 -12.44 21.99 6.51
N TYR A 5 -11.48 21.10 6.81
CA TYR A 5 -10.40 20.78 5.87
C TYR A 5 -10.90 19.93 4.69
N ARG A 6 -11.80 18.98 4.95
CA ARG A 6 -12.48 18.19 3.92
C ARG A 6 -13.27 19.07 2.96
N ASP A 7 -14.01 20.06 3.47
CA ASP A 7 -14.74 21.03 2.66
C ASP A 7 -13.80 21.88 1.78
N TYR A 8 -12.64 22.27 2.31
CA TYR A 8 -11.60 22.91 1.52
C TYR A 8 -11.11 22.00 0.38
N LEU A 9 -10.84 20.72 0.63
CA LEU A 9 -10.40 19.80 -0.42
C LEU A 9 -11.48 19.61 -1.49
N ILE A 10 -12.76 19.50 -1.10
CA ILE A 10 -13.89 19.39 -2.03
C ILE A 10 -14.01 20.65 -2.88
N ALA A 11 -13.96 21.85 -2.26
CA ALA A 11 -14.06 23.12 -2.96
C ALA A 11 -12.93 23.34 -3.98
N ASN A 12 -11.76 22.72 -3.76
CA ASN A 12 -10.62 22.74 -4.67
C ASN A 12 -10.58 21.55 -5.64
N GLY A 13 -11.63 20.71 -5.69
CA GLY A 13 -11.70 19.54 -6.58
C GLY A 13 -10.69 18.44 -6.26
N GLN A 14 -10.13 18.45 -5.04
CA GLN A 14 -9.13 17.49 -4.56
C GLN A 14 -9.77 16.23 -3.97
N LEU A 15 -10.99 16.35 -3.45
CA LEU A 15 -11.88 15.22 -3.17
C LEU A 15 -13.10 15.33 -4.09
N LYS A 16 -13.44 14.23 -4.76
CA LYS A 16 -14.46 14.19 -5.80
C LYS A 16 -15.75 13.56 -5.25
N ASP A 17 -16.31 12.60 -5.98
CA ASP A 17 -17.56 11.95 -5.65
C ASP A 17 -17.44 11.07 -4.40
N ARG A 18 -18.59 10.84 -3.77
CA ARG A 18 -18.69 9.88 -2.68
C ARG A 18 -18.44 8.47 -3.20
N LEU A 19 -17.78 7.66 -2.39
CA LEU A 19 -17.69 6.23 -2.63
C LEU A 19 -19.10 5.63 -2.66
N THR A 20 -19.29 4.67 -3.57
CA THR A 20 -20.58 3.99 -3.75
C THR A 20 -20.42 2.49 -3.52
N GLY A 21 -21.53 1.81 -3.30
CA GLY A 21 -21.55 0.38 -2.98
C GLY A 21 -21.33 0.09 -1.50
N THR A 22 -21.23 -1.21 -1.20
CA THR A 22 -20.99 -1.75 0.15
C THR A 22 -19.76 -2.65 0.12
N GLY A 23 -19.26 -3.03 1.28
CA GLY A 23 -18.03 -3.83 1.38
C GLY A 23 -16.84 -2.93 1.69
N ILE A 24 -16.20 -3.10 2.85
CA ILE A 24 -14.91 -2.44 3.09
C ILE A 24 -13.86 -2.96 2.10
N PRO A 25 -12.88 -2.15 1.68
CA PRO A 25 -11.85 -2.63 0.76
C PRO A 25 -10.97 -3.69 1.44
N PHE A 26 -10.62 -4.73 0.70
CA PHE A 26 -9.66 -5.75 1.12
C PHE A 26 -8.45 -5.75 0.19
N TYR A 27 -7.30 -5.34 0.69
CA TYR A 27 -6.06 -5.29 -0.08
C TYR A 27 -5.25 -6.57 0.14
N ALA A 28 -5.04 -7.33 -0.93
CA ALA A 28 -4.16 -8.50 -0.95
C ALA A 28 -2.94 -8.18 -1.80
N GLU A 29 -1.80 -7.91 -1.16
CA GLU A 29 -0.53 -7.79 -1.88
C GLU A 29 0.11 -9.16 -2.07
N TYR A 30 0.28 -9.58 -3.31
CA TYR A 30 1.06 -10.74 -3.68
C TYR A 30 2.45 -10.33 -4.13
N ILE A 31 3.47 -10.82 -3.43
CA ILE A 31 4.86 -10.64 -3.86
C ILE A 31 5.12 -11.67 -4.96
N GLY A 32 5.43 -11.18 -6.15
CA GLY A 32 5.65 -12.01 -7.33
C GLY A 32 6.98 -12.73 -7.31
N ALA A 33 8.07 -11.96 -7.38
CA ALA A 33 9.42 -12.48 -7.39
C ALA A 33 10.35 -11.67 -6.49
N ILE A 34 11.34 -12.36 -5.95
CA ILE A 34 12.47 -11.78 -5.23
C ILE A 34 13.77 -12.16 -5.92
N ASP A 35 14.81 -11.38 -5.70
CA ASP A 35 16.17 -11.80 -5.99
C ASP A 35 16.79 -12.51 -4.77
N ARG A 36 17.65 -13.49 -5.05
CA ARG A 36 18.42 -14.19 -4.03
C ARG A 36 19.73 -14.69 -4.58
N SER A 37 20.67 -14.97 -3.69
CA SER A 37 21.90 -15.67 -4.06
C SER A 37 21.61 -17.13 -4.43
N ALA A 38 22.14 -17.56 -5.56
CA ALA A 38 22.19 -18.95 -6.02
C ALA A 38 23.64 -19.33 -6.33
N THR A 39 23.94 -20.63 -6.41
CA THR A 39 25.30 -21.11 -6.69
C THR A 39 25.28 -22.07 -7.87
N PHE A 40 26.19 -21.88 -8.83
CA PHE A 40 26.44 -22.82 -9.91
C PHE A 40 27.94 -23.12 -9.96
N LEU A 41 28.32 -24.40 -9.84
CA LEU A 41 29.71 -24.86 -9.79
C LEU A 41 30.59 -24.10 -8.77
N GLY A 42 30.02 -23.78 -7.59
CA GLY A 42 30.71 -23.04 -6.52
C GLY A 42 30.77 -21.52 -6.71
N ILE A 43 30.28 -20.98 -7.83
CA ILE A 43 30.23 -19.54 -8.09
C ILE A 43 28.85 -19.02 -7.69
N LYS A 44 28.82 -18.08 -6.75
CA LYS A 44 27.59 -17.38 -6.36
C LYS A 44 27.17 -16.39 -7.44
N TYR A 45 25.89 -16.38 -7.76
CA TYR A 45 25.28 -15.42 -8.69
C TYR A 45 23.87 -15.04 -8.22
N ARG A 46 23.40 -13.87 -8.68
CA ARG A 46 22.05 -13.39 -8.39
C ARG A 46 21.03 -14.13 -9.26
N SER A 47 19.99 -14.69 -8.64
CA SER A 47 18.87 -15.33 -9.32
C SER A 47 17.55 -14.68 -8.91
N VAL A 48 16.72 -14.38 -9.91
CA VAL A 48 15.32 -13.98 -9.71
C VAL A 48 14.48 -15.24 -9.50
N THR A 49 13.78 -15.33 -8.38
CA THR A 49 13.00 -16.50 -7.97
C THR A 49 11.54 -16.08 -7.79
N PRO A 50 10.59 -16.69 -8.54
CA PRO A 50 9.17 -16.45 -8.30
C PRO A 50 8.79 -17.06 -6.93
N VAL A 51 8.07 -16.29 -6.13
CA VAL A 51 7.51 -16.72 -4.83
C VAL A 51 5.97 -16.72 -4.83
N THR A 52 5.36 -16.05 -5.81
CA THR A 52 3.95 -16.20 -6.19
C THR A 52 3.84 -16.01 -7.68
N THR A 53 3.36 -16.99 -8.43
CA THR A 53 3.08 -16.86 -9.87
C THR A 53 1.69 -16.25 -10.09
N TYR A 54 1.35 -15.87 -11.32
CA TYR A 54 0.02 -15.35 -11.63
C TYR A 54 -1.10 -16.36 -11.33
N ALA A 55 -0.90 -17.63 -11.72
CA ALA A 55 -1.84 -18.72 -11.42
C ALA A 55 -2.01 -18.95 -9.90
N GLN A 56 -0.94 -18.80 -9.14
CA GLN A 56 -0.97 -18.94 -7.68
C GLN A 56 -1.71 -17.78 -7.02
N ALA A 57 -1.43 -16.54 -7.42
CA ALA A 57 -2.16 -15.36 -6.95
C ALA A 57 -3.66 -15.47 -7.24
N GLU A 58 -4.02 -15.91 -8.44
CA GLU A 58 -5.41 -16.17 -8.81
C GLU A 58 -6.07 -17.20 -7.88
N SER A 59 -5.38 -18.32 -7.60
CA SER A 59 -5.89 -19.35 -6.69
C SER A 59 -6.10 -18.82 -5.27
N ILE A 60 -5.23 -17.94 -4.76
CA ILE A 60 -5.41 -17.32 -3.44
C ILE A 60 -6.62 -16.39 -3.45
N THR A 61 -6.77 -15.57 -4.49
CA THR A 61 -7.94 -14.68 -4.65
C THR A 61 -9.25 -15.47 -4.74
N ASP A 62 -9.26 -16.60 -5.46
CA ASP A 62 -10.45 -17.46 -5.53
C ASP A 62 -10.85 -18.02 -4.16
N LYS A 63 -9.87 -18.32 -3.30
CA LYS A 63 -10.13 -18.74 -1.91
C LYS A 63 -10.70 -17.61 -1.07
N LEU A 64 -10.23 -16.37 -1.24
CA LEU A 64 -10.81 -15.20 -0.57
C LEU A 64 -12.28 -14.99 -0.98
N ILE A 65 -12.55 -15.01 -2.28
CA ILE A 65 -13.91 -14.85 -2.83
C ILE A 65 -14.82 -15.97 -2.33
N SER A 66 -14.36 -17.22 -2.39
CA SER A 66 -15.11 -18.38 -1.88
C SER A 66 -15.33 -18.30 -0.36
N GLY A 67 -14.40 -17.68 0.35
CA GLY A 67 -14.50 -17.36 1.77
C GLY A 67 -15.55 -16.28 2.07
N GLY A 68 -16.04 -15.54 1.08
CA GLY A 68 -17.02 -14.46 1.23
C GLY A 68 -16.39 -13.08 1.36
N VAL A 69 -15.13 -12.89 0.96
CA VAL A 69 -14.51 -11.57 0.87
C VAL A 69 -14.97 -10.90 -0.43
N SER A 70 -15.39 -9.64 -0.33
CA SER A 70 -15.80 -8.78 -1.45
C SER A 70 -14.90 -7.54 -1.51
N ASN A 71 -15.07 -6.69 -2.54
CA ASN A 71 -14.28 -5.46 -2.72
C ASN A 71 -12.76 -5.71 -2.61
N ILE A 72 -12.27 -6.72 -3.34
CA ILE A 72 -10.87 -7.14 -3.30
C ILE A 72 -10.05 -6.28 -4.25
N ASN A 73 -8.98 -5.69 -3.72
CA ASN A 73 -7.95 -4.99 -4.45
C ASN A 73 -6.66 -5.81 -4.39
N VAL A 74 -6.25 -6.38 -5.52
CA VAL A 74 -5.01 -7.13 -5.63
C VAL A 74 -3.87 -6.19 -5.92
N ILE A 75 -2.85 -6.17 -5.07
CA ILE A 75 -1.59 -5.49 -5.34
C ILE A 75 -0.58 -6.56 -5.75
N TYR A 76 0.13 -6.37 -6.85
CA TYR A 76 1.12 -7.33 -7.31
C TYR A 76 2.48 -6.65 -7.33
N SER A 77 3.31 -6.93 -6.32
CA SER A 77 4.65 -6.35 -6.18
C SER A 77 5.72 -7.31 -6.71
N GLY A 78 6.92 -6.80 -7.02
CA GLY A 78 8.01 -7.61 -7.57
C GLY A 78 7.71 -8.32 -8.89
N TRP A 79 6.79 -7.77 -9.71
CA TRP A 79 6.39 -8.37 -10.98
C TRP A 79 7.31 -8.05 -12.16
N ALA A 80 8.12 -6.99 -12.04
CA ALA A 80 9.01 -6.50 -13.08
C ALA A 80 10.45 -6.37 -12.59
N ASN A 81 11.34 -6.19 -13.56
CA ASN A 81 12.67 -5.64 -13.36
C ASN A 81 13.53 -6.40 -12.34
N ASP A 82 13.44 -7.73 -12.34
CA ASP A 82 14.19 -8.65 -11.46
C ASP A 82 13.58 -8.89 -10.07
N GLY A 83 12.37 -8.41 -9.80
CA GLY A 83 11.64 -8.72 -8.58
C GLY A 83 11.49 -7.52 -7.65
N LEU A 84 11.30 -7.78 -6.37
CA LEU A 84 11.01 -6.74 -5.36
C LEU A 84 12.16 -5.73 -5.20
N HIS A 85 13.42 -6.18 -5.19
CA HIS A 85 14.59 -5.30 -5.36
C HIS A 85 15.05 -5.30 -6.83
N GLY A 86 14.40 -4.44 -7.61
CA GLY A 86 14.58 -4.43 -9.07
C GLY A 86 15.57 -3.40 -9.62
N THR A 87 15.75 -3.50 -10.94
CA THR A 87 16.33 -2.47 -11.81
C THR A 87 15.33 -1.34 -12.07
N ALA A 88 15.81 -0.20 -12.58
CA ALA A 88 14.97 0.99 -12.74
C ALA A 88 13.79 0.79 -13.71
N TYR A 89 12.63 1.35 -13.37
CA TYR A 89 11.45 1.38 -14.25
C TYR A 89 11.59 2.33 -15.46
N THR A 90 12.77 2.93 -15.67
CA THR A 90 13.14 3.57 -16.94
C THR A 90 13.19 2.59 -18.12
N LYS A 91 13.05 1.29 -17.85
CA LYS A 91 12.67 0.24 -18.79
C LYS A 91 11.88 -0.83 -18.05
N VAL A 92 10.66 -1.11 -18.49
CA VAL A 92 9.76 -2.05 -17.81
C VAL A 92 9.88 -3.45 -18.43
N LYS A 93 10.33 -4.42 -17.64
CA LYS A 93 10.52 -5.82 -18.04
C LYS A 93 9.76 -6.75 -17.08
N PRO A 94 8.57 -7.25 -17.43
CA PRO A 94 7.88 -8.26 -16.63
C PRO A 94 8.76 -9.49 -16.40
N VAL A 95 8.75 -10.05 -15.19
CA VAL A 95 9.52 -11.25 -14.83
C VAL A 95 8.86 -12.47 -15.49
N SER A 96 9.52 -13.03 -16.50
CA SER A 96 8.95 -14.14 -17.30
C SER A 96 8.61 -15.38 -16.49
N LYS A 97 9.35 -15.63 -15.39
CA LYS A 97 9.13 -16.78 -14.49
C LYS A 97 7.77 -16.75 -13.78
N LEU A 98 7.11 -15.59 -13.68
CA LEU A 98 5.78 -15.45 -13.06
C LEU A 98 4.66 -16.09 -13.87
N LYS A 99 4.93 -16.41 -15.15
CA LYS A 99 4.01 -17.15 -16.03
C LYS A 99 4.04 -18.66 -15.78
N LYS A 100 4.91 -19.14 -14.89
CA LYS A 100 4.94 -20.56 -14.50
C LYS A 100 3.57 -20.94 -13.91
N GLY A 101 2.96 -21.99 -14.45
CA GLY A 101 1.57 -22.34 -14.16
C GLY A 101 0.60 -22.06 -15.32
N GLY A 102 1.06 -21.39 -16.39
CA GLY A 102 0.32 -21.23 -17.64
C GLY A 102 -0.38 -19.88 -17.80
N THR A 103 -0.62 -19.15 -16.71
CA THR A 103 -1.29 -17.84 -16.74
C THR A 103 -0.32 -16.72 -17.10
N THR A 104 -0.62 -15.96 -18.15
CA THR A 104 0.08 -14.72 -18.51
C THR A 104 -0.36 -13.55 -17.63
N GLN A 105 0.36 -12.42 -17.67
CA GLN A 105 -0.02 -11.23 -16.92
C GLN A 105 -1.35 -10.66 -17.43
N GLU A 106 -1.53 -10.68 -18.75
CA GLU A 106 -2.72 -10.18 -19.43
C GLU A 106 -3.95 -11.04 -19.12
N GLU A 107 -3.80 -12.37 -19.07
CA GLU A 107 -4.86 -13.28 -18.62
C GLU A 107 -5.19 -13.05 -17.15
N PHE A 108 -4.18 -12.94 -16.29
CA PHE A 108 -4.39 -12.66 -14.86
C PHE A 108 -5.20 -11.38 -14.63
N ILE A 109 -4.84 -10.27 -15.29
CA ILE A 109 -5.60 -9.01 -15.20
C ILE A 109 -7.05 -9.23 -15.62
N LYS A 110 -7.26 -9.89 -16.77
CA LYS A 110 -8.61 -10.18 -17.28
C LYS A 110 -9.43 -11.04 -16.32
N ASP A 111 -8.82 -12.08 -15.74
CA ASP A 111 -9.50 -13.02 -14.86
C ASP A 111 -9.82 -12.39 -13.49
N MET A 112 -8.93 -11.55 -12.96
CA MET A 112 -9.22 -10.74 -11.75
C MET A 112 -10.36 -9.74 -12.00
N ASN A 113 -10.33 -9.03 -13.15
CA ASN A 113 -11.41 -8.10 -13.51
C ASN A 113 -12.75 -8.81 -13.70
N ALA A 114 -12.77 -10.01 -14.29
CA ALA A 114 -13.98 -10.83 -14.40
C ALA A 114 -14.56 -11.24 -13.04
N LYS A 115 -13.71 -11.28 -12.00
CA LYS A 115 -14.07 -11.55 -10.60
C LYS A 115 -14.38 -10.29 -9.80
N SER A 116 -14.40 -9.11 -10.45
CA SER A 116 -14.53 -7.80 -9.78
C SER A 116 -13.44 -7.55 -8.73
N ALA A 117 -12.24 -8.06 -8.97
CA ALA A 117 -11.05 -7.75 -8.20
C ALA A 117 -10.13 -6.84 -9.02
N ASP A 118 -9.99 -5.58 -8.61
CA ASP A 118 -9.08 -4.65 -9.29
C ASP A 118 -7.63 -5.08 -9.07
N THR A 119 -6.77 -4.86 -10.07
CA THR A 119 -5.35 -5.24 -10.00
C THR A 119 -4.44 -4.03 -10.14
N PHE A 120 -3.57 -3.84 -9.14
CA PHE A 120 -2.56 -2.79 -9.07
C PHE A 120 -1.17 -3.40 -9.15
N PHE A 121 -0.43 -3.07 -10.21
CA PHE A 121 0.95 -3.50 -10.36
C PHE A 121 1.89 -2.44 -9.77
N THR A 122 2.70 -2.80 -8.77
CA THR A 122 3.60 -1.84 -8.12
C THR A 122 4.66 -1.34 -9.10
N ALA A 123 4.79 -0.03 -9.22
CA ALA A 123 5.78 0.65 -10.05
C ALA A 123 6.72 1.47 -9.15
N GLU A 124 7.99 1.06 -9.11
CA GLU A 124 9.00 1.79 -8.34
C GLU A 124 9.52 2.98 -9.16
N TYR A 125 9.22 4.19 -8.70
CA TYR A 125 9.53 5.44 -9.39
C TYR A 125 10.84 6.08 -8.94
N GLN A 126 11.26 5.85 -7.69
CA GLN A 126 12.33 6.63 -7.09
C GLN A 126 13.51 5.80 -6.60
N ARG A 127 13.31 4.54 -6.20
CA ARG A 127 14.39 3.63 -5.78
C ARG A 127 14.88 2.74 -6.92
N VAL A 128 16.16 2.42 -6.90
CA VAL A 128 16.81 1.50 -7.83
C VAL A 128 17.82 0.68 -7.04
N TYR A 129 17.60 -0.63 -6.96
CA TYR A 129 18.47 -1.53 -6.20
C TYR A 129 19.66 -2.00 -7.05
N TYR A 130 19.45 -2.11 -8.36
CA TYR A 130 20.46 -2.59 -9.30
C TYR A 130 20.56 -1.71 -10.54
N ASP A 131 21.78 -1.23 -10.81
CA ASP A 131 22.17 -0.53 -12.05
C ASP A 131 22.79 -1.56 -13.01
N VAL A 132 22.10 -1.85 -14.11
CA VAL A 132 22.58 -2.83 -15.11
C VAL A 132 22.61 -2.23 -16.50
N MET A 133 23.59 -2.65 -17.31
CA MET A 133 23.76 -2.10 -18.66
C MET A 133 22.48 -2.24 -19.50
N GLY A 134 21.96 -1.11 -20.00
CA GLY A 134 20.83 -1.08 -20.91
C GLY A 134 19.43 -1.17 -20.26
N ASP A 135 19.32 -0.92 -18.96
CA ASP A 135 18.06 -0.64 -18.24
C ASP A 135 17.59 0.82 -18.37
N GLY A 136 18.44 1.70 -18.91
CA GLY A 136 18.14 3.11 -19.12
C GLY A 136 18.35 4.00 -17.89
N TYR A 137 19.01 3.46 -16.86
CA TYR A 137 19.49 4.14 -15.68
C TYR A 137 21.03 4.18 -15.68
N THR A 138 21.59 5.22 -15.07
CA THR A 138 23.00 5.22 -14.65
C THR A 138 23.13 6.03 -13.37
N LEU A 139 23.95 5.58 -12.42
CA LEU A 139 24.17 6.31 -11.16
C LEU A 139 24.60 7.77 -11.38
N LEU A 140 25.40 8.05 -12.42
CA LEU A 140 25.88 9.42 -12.67
C LEU A 140 24.81 10.31 -13.31
N GLY A 141 24.06 9.79 -14.28
CA GLY A 141 23.10 10.59 -15.07
C GLY A 141 21.68 10.61 -14.51
N SER A 142 21.31 9.66 -13.66
CA SER A 142 19.92 9.48 -13.21
C SER A 142 19.72 9.74 -11.72
N ALA A 143 20.74 9.52 -10.88
CA ALA A 143 20.63 9.83 -9.46
C ALA A 143 20.62 11.33 -9.18
N PRO A 144 19.88 11.79 -8.15
CA PRO A 144 20.00 13.15 -7.65
C PRO A 144 21.39 13.37 -7.02
N LYS A 145 21.79 14.63 -6.89
CA LYS A 145 23.12 15.02 -6.40
C LYS A 145 23.07 15.76 -5.07
N TYR A 146 24.11 15.58 -4.27
CA TYR A 146 24.48 16.49 -3.18
C TYR A 146 25.16 17.76 -3.72
N PHE A 147 25.35 18.76 -2.85
CA PHE A 147 26.06 20.01 -3.20
C PHE A 147 27.49 19.79 -3.71
N ASP A 148 28.15 18.73 -3.24
CA ASP A 148 29.49 18.33 -3.69
C ASP A 148 29.48 17.53 -5.01
N ARG A 149 28.30 17.40 -5.64
CA ARG A 149 28.02 16.67 -6.89
C ARG A 149 28.16 15.15 -6.81
N SER A 150 28.32 14.59 -5.61
CA SER A 150 28.23 13.14 -5.41
C SER A 150 26.80 12.66 -5.61
N SER A 151 26.62 11.43 -6.12
CA SER A 151 25.30 10.82 -6.29
C SER A 151 24.71 10.43 -4.93
N VAL A 152 23.47 10.85 -4.69
CA VAL A 152 22.72 10.46 -3.50
C VAL A 152 22.35 8.98 -3.58
N LYS A 153 22.50 8.31 -2.44
CA LYS A 153 22.01 6.96 -2.19
C LYS A 153 21.23 6.96 -0.90
N GLU A 154 20.22 6.11 -0.82
CA GLU A 154 19.56 5.82 0.42
C GLU A 154 20.36 4.76 1.19
N ALA A 155 20.45 4.96 2.50
CA ALA A 155 21.20 4.10 3.40
C ALA A 155 20.23 3.36 4.33
N THR A 156 20.42 2.05 4.45
CA THR A 156 19.80 1.24 5.49
C THR A 156 20.72 1.20 6.70
N TYR A 157 20.16 1.11 7.89
CA TYR A 157 20.90 1.09 9.14
C TYR A 157 20.61 -0.19 9.91
N TYR A 158 21.65 -0.85 10.41
CA TYR A 158 21.47 -2.00 11.29
C TYR A 158 20.82 -1.56 12.60
N LEU A 159 19.69 -2.17 12.97
CA LEU A 159 19.00 -1.89 14.22
C LEU A 159 19.87 -2.14 15.46
N SER A 160 20.81 -3.08 15.38
CA SER A 160 21.65 -3.51 16.50
C SER A 160 22.69 -2.47 16.94
N ASN A 161 23.21 -1.68 16.02
CA ASN A 161 24.32 -0.74 16.30
C ASN A 161 24.19 0.61 15.58
N GLY A 162 23.15 0.83 14.78
CA GLY A 162 22.92 2.06 14.02
C GLY A 162 23.95 2.33 12.92
N MET A 163 24.80 1.35 12.57
CA MET A 163 25.75 1.50 11.49
C MET A 163 25.04 1.34 10.14
N VAL A 164 25.48 2.11 9.15
CA VAL A 164 25.02 1.97 7.76
C VAL A 164 25.36 0.56 7.28
N ASP A 165 24.38 -0.13 6.71
CA ASP A 165 24.63 -1.35 5.96
C ASP A 165 25.34 -0.95 4.65
N SER A 166 26.66 -1.18 4.61
CA SER A 166 27.48 -0.86 3.44
C SER A 166 27.17 -1.73 2.21
N ASN A 167 26.42 -2.81 2.38
CA ASN A 167 25.97 -3.67 1.28
C ASN A 167 24.74 -3.08 0.59
N ASP A 168 23.91 -2.33 1.32
CA ASP A 168 22.75 -1.64 0.75
C ASP A 168 23.19 -0.40 -0.03
N LYS A 169 22.92 -0.43 -1.33
CA LYS A 169 23.27 0.62 -2.28
C LYS A 169 22.05 1.05 -3.07
N ILE A 170 20.97 1.34 -2.35
CA ILE A 170 19.73 1.83 -2.95
C ILE A 170 20.03 3.18 -3.59
N CYS A 171 20.05 3.19 -4.91
CA CYS A 171 20.24 4.40 -5.69
C CYS A 171 18.88 5.05 -5.92
N LEU A 172 18.87 6.37 -6.16
CA LEU A 172 17.63 7.10 -6.41
C LEU A 172 17.49 7.51 -7.88
N ILE A 173 16.27 7.82 -8.31
CA ILE A 173 15.94 8.48 -9.59
C ILE A 173 15.57 9.92 -9.28
N ARG A 174 16.26 10.89 -9.88
CA ARG A 174 15.96 12.32 -9.68
C ARG A 174 14.51 12.65 -10.06
N PRO A 175 13.86 13.64 -9.41
CA PRO A 175 12.43 13.90 -9.62
C PRO A 175 12.10 14.29 -11.07
N SER A 176 13.00 15.02 -11.75
CA SER A 176 12.84 15.39 -13.16
C SER A 176 12.78 14.21 -14.15
N LEU A 177 13.12 12.99 -13.71
CA LEU A 177 12.98 11.76 -14.50
C LEU A 177 11.71 10.97 -14.18
N ALA A 178 10.84 11.41 -13.27
CA ALA A 178 9.61 10.70 -12.94
C ALA A 178 8.72 10.45 -14.17
N MET A 179 8.56 11.44 -15.05
CA MET A 179 7.78 11.29 -16.28
C MET A 179 8.36 10.21 -17.22
N LYS A 180 9.68 9.99 -17.20
CA LYS A 180 10.31 8.93 -18.01
C LYS A 180 9.79 7.55 -17.60
N VAL A 181 9.62 7.30 -16.30
CA VAL A 181 9.04 6.05 -15.79
C VAL A 181 7.59 5.90 -16.26
N THR A 182 6.78 6.95 -16.12
CA THR A 182 5.39 6.98 -16.59
C THR A 182 5.28 6.64 -18.08
N GLU A 183 6.12 7.23 -18.93
CA GLU A 183 6.09 6.96 -20.37
C GLU A 183 6.48 5.52 -20.72
N GLN A 184 7.35 4.86 -19.93
CA GLN A 184 7.64 3.44 -20.15
C GLN A 184 6.47 2.55 -19.77
N LEU A 185 5.77 2.85 -18.68
CA LEU A 185 4.56 2.13 -18.28
C LEU A 185 3.46 2.29 -19.33
N LYS A 186 3.18 3.52 -19.76
CA LYS A 186 2.23 3.83 -20.85
C LYS A 186 2.59 3.09 -22.13
N LYS A 187 3.86 3.16 -22.55
CA LYS A 187 4.33 2.43 -23.75
C LYS A 187 4.09 0.93 -23.62
N LYS A 188 4.39 0.34 -22.48
CA LYS A 188 4.28 -1.11 -22.25
C LYS A 188 2.82 -1.59 -22.19
N TYR A 189 1.93 -0.82 -21.56
CA TYR A 189 0.55 -1.22 -21.23
C TYR A 189 -0.53 -0.44 -21.97
N SER A 190 -0.20 0.35 -23.00
CA SER A 190 -1.15 1.14 -23.79
C SER A 190 -2.35 0.36 -24.39
N LYS A 191 -2.25 -0.98 -24.47
CA LYS A 191 -3.31 -1.87 -24.99
C LYS A 191 -3.93 -2.77 -23.91
N THR A 192 -3.52 -2.63 -22.66
CA THR A 192 -4.03 -3.42 -21.56
C THR A 192 -5.15 -2.64 -20.91
N ALA A 193 -6.38 -3.09 -21.14
CA ALA A 193 -7.54 -2.54 -20.44
C ALA A 193 -7.49 -2.93 -18.97
N ASP A 194 -8.03 -2.04 -18.13
CA ASP A 194 -8.34 -2.35 -16.74
C ASP A 194 -7.17 -2.81 -15.86
N ILE A 195 -5.98 -2.28 -16.16
CA ILE A 195 -4.80 -2.36 -15.29
C ILE A 195 -4.71 -1.11 -14.41
N GLY A 196 -4.41 -1.29 -13.13
CA GLY A 196 -4.04 -0.23 -12.20
C GLY A 196 -2.55 -0.26 -11.84
N PHE A 197 -2.07 0.83 -11.27
CA PHE A 197 -0.70 0.93 -10.76
C PHE A 197 -0.68 1.41 -9.31
N ASP A 198 0.02 0.66 -8.47
CA ASP A 198 0.52 1.17 -7.20
C ASP A 198 1.81 1.94 -7.50
N VAL A 199 1.84 3.25 -7.24
CA VAL A 199 2.99 4.08 -7.62
C VAL A 199 4.08 4.14 -6.55
N GLY A 200 3.90 3.44 -5.43
CA GLY A 200 4.92 3.24 -4.41
C GLY A 200 5.55 4.54 -3.92
N THR A 201 6.89 4.57 -3.87
CA THR A 201 7.68 5.64 -3.22
C THR A 201 7.41 7.05 -3.71
N ILE A 202 7.01 7.27 -4.97
CA ILE A 202 6.74 8.63 -5.47
C ILE A 202 5.61 9.33 -4.71
N SER A 203 4.75 8.54 -4.06
CA SER A 203 3.62 9.07 -3.31
C SER A 203 4.03 9.77 -2.01
N TRP A 204 5.13 9.35 -1.38
CA TRP A 204 5.57 9.85 -0.07
C TRP A 204 7.00 10.42 -0.06
N MET A 205 7.88 9.92 -0.93
CA MET A 205 9.27 10.33 -0.99
C MET A 205 9.40 11.60 -1.86
N LEU A 206 9.85 12.68 -1.21
CA LEU A 206 10.04 14.01 -1.79
C LEU A 206 11.42 14.53 -1.41
N PHE A 207 12.29 14.74 -2.39
CA PHE A 207 13.67 15.18 -2.19
C PHE A 207 14.13 16.15 -3.28
N THR A 208 15.24 16.84 -3.02
CA THR A 208 15.88 17.80 -3.94
C THR A 208 16.96 17.15 -4.79
N ASP A 209 17.31 17.76 -5.92
CA ASP A 209 18.50 17.46 -6.71
C ASP A 209 19.39 18.71 -6.82
N GLN A 210 20.62 18.64 -6.31
CA GLN A 210 21.56 19.77 -6.31
C GLN A 210 22.43 19.85 -7.58
N GLN A 211 22.08 19.11 -8.64
CA GLN A 211 22.79 19.18 -9.92
C GLN A 211 22.72 20.58 -10.53
N SER A 212 23.86 21.21 -10.82
CA SER A 212 23.91 22.63 -11.23
C SER A 212 23.14 22.97 -12.51
N GLU A 213 23.09 22.06 -13.47
CA GLU A 213 22.39 22.28 -14.76
C GLU A 213 20.89 21.96 -14.69
N ASN A 214 20.45 21.22 -13.66
CA ASN A 214 19.07 20.76 -13.50
C ASN A 214 18.72 20.73 -12.01
N TYR A 215 18.91 21.86 -11.34
CA TYR A 215 18.56 22.01 -9.93
C TYR A 215 17.06 21.76 -9.76
N THR A 216 16.69 21.00 -8.74
CA THR A 216 15.29 20.69 -8.42
C THR A 216 15.09 20.90 -6.93
N ASP A 217 14.30 21.90 -6.55
CA ASP A 217 13.89 22.06 -5.16
C ASP A 217 12.68 21.16 -4.81
N ARG A 218 12.14 21.27 -3.59
CA ARG A 218 11.03 20.42 -3.16
C ARG A 218 9.70 20.78 -3.84
N GLN A 219 9.51 22.03 -4.26
CA GLN A 219 8.31 22.45 -5.00
C GLN A 219 8.39 21.93 -6.43
N ASP A 220 9.54 22.07 -7.10
CA ASP A 220 9.79 21.50 -8.43
C ASP A 220 9.62 19.98 -8.41
N ALA A 221 10.20 19.30 -7.41
CA ALA A 221 10.08 17.86 -7.25
C ALA A 221 8.62 17.42 -7.09
N LYS A 222 7.82 18.16 -6.31
CA LYS A 222 6.39 17.92 -6.16
C LYS A 222 5.68 18.04 -7.50
N GLU A 223 5.98 19.09 -8.28
CA GLU A 223 5.37 19.32 -9.60
C GLU A 223 5.72 18.21 -10.59
N TYR A 224 7.00 17.77 -10.65
CA TYR A 224 7.39 16.64 -11.48
C TYR A 224 6.68 15.35 -11.07
N ASN A 225 6.62 15.06 -9.77
CA ASN A 225 6.00 13.85 -9.27
C ASN A 225 4.48 13.84 -9.54
N VAL A 226 3.80 14.95 -9.27
CA VAL A 226 2.36 15.13 -9.55
C VAL A 226 2.09 15.00 -11.05
N ALA A 227 2.89 15.63 -11.91
CA ALA A 227 2.72 15.55 -13.36
C ALA A 227 2.87 14.11 -13.88
N ALA A 228 3.87 13.37 -13.38
CA ALA A 228 4.10 11.98 -13.74
C ALA A 228 2.91 11.09 -13.34
N VAL A 229 2.49 11.13 -12.08
CA VAL A 229 1.37 10.31 -11.59
C VAL A 229 0.05 10.72 -12.26
N LYS A 230 -0.18 12.02 -12.49
CA LYS A 230 -1.36 12.50 -13.21
C LYS A 230 -1.42 11.98 -14.65
N SER A 231 -0.29 11.99 -15.38
CA SER A 231 -0.27 11.45 -16.74
C SER A 231 -0.51 9.93 -16.76
N LEU A 232 -0.05 9.21 -15.73
CA LEU A 232 -0.36 7.80 -15.56
C LEU A 232 -1.86 7.59 -15.27
N ASN A 233 -2.42 8.36 -14.35
CA ASN A 233 -3.83 8.34 -13.98
C ASN A 233 -4.74 8.52 -15.20
N GLU A 234 -4.47 9.55 -16.02
CA GLU A 234 -5.20 9.85 -17.26
C GLU A 234 -5.11 8.72 -18.30
N ALA A 235 -3.97 8.03 -18.37
CA ALA A 235 -3.77 6.93 -19.32
C ALA A 235 -4.46 5.63 -18.92
N PHE A 236 -4.69 5.40 -17.63
CA PHE A 236 -5.20 4.12 -17.09
C PHE A 236 -6.53 4.28 -16.32
N GLY A 237 -7.31 5.31 -16.67
CA GLY A 237 -8.69 5.45 -16.22
C GLY A 237 -8.86 5.70 -14.71
N GLY A 238 -7.85 6.29 -14.07
CA GLY A 238 -7.93 6.65 -12.66
C GLY A 238 -7.45 5.61 -11.65
N ARG A 239 -7.14 4.38 -12.09
CA ARG A 239 -6.73 3.25 -11.22
C ARG A 239 -5.31 3.41 -10.68
N ILE A 240 -5.15 4.32 -9.72
CA ILE A 240 -3.89 4.60 -9.05
C ILE A 240 -4.05 4.31 -7.56
N LEU A 241 -3.16 3.48 -7.04
CA LEU A 241 -3.01 3.22 -5.62
C LEU A 241 -1.73 3.93 -5.12
N ILE A 242 -1.80 4.50 -3.93
CA ILE A 242 -0.68 5.20 -3.29
C ILE A 242 -0.40 4.63 -1.90
N ASP A 243 0.84 4.79 -1.43
CA ASP A 243 1.36 4.21 -0.19
C ASP A 243 1.78 5.31 0.78
N ASN A 244 1.21 5.38 1.99
CA ASN A 244 1.57 6.38 3.03
C ASN A 244 1.70 7.82 2.48
N ALA A 245 0.73 8.21 1.66
CA ALA A 245 0.97 9.27 0.69
C ALA A 245 0.94 10.69 1.26
N ASN A 246 1.75 11.57 0.67
CA ASN A 246 1.62 13.01 0.92
C ASN A 246 0.27 13.53 0.37
N ALA A 247 -0.29 14.55 1.04
CA ALA A 247 -1.63 15.08 0.70
C ALA A 247 -1.80 15.52 -0.76
N TYR A 248 -0.73 15.93 -1.45
CA TYR A 248 -0.78 16.34 -2.85
C TYR A 248 -0.99 15.17 -3.84
N MET A 249 -0.85 13.93 -3.40
CA MET A 249 -1.05 12.72 -4.22
C MET A 249 -2.45 12.14 -4.11
N ILE A 250 -3.16 12.42 -3.00
CA ILE A 250 -4.52 11.93 -2.74
C ILE A 250 -5.48 12.23 -3.91
N PRO A 251 -5.48 13.43 -4.54
CA PRO A 251 -6.41 13.72 -5.64
C PRO A 251 -6.19 12.89 -6.91
N LEU A 252 -5.07 12.17 -7.00
CA LEU A 252 -4.65 11.38 -8.16
C LEU A 252 -4.85 9.88 -7.95
N ALA A 253 -5.44 9.46 -6.83
CA ALA A 253 -5.58 8.06 -6.46
C ALA A 253 -7.03 7.70 -6.10
N THR A 254 -7.33 6.41 -6.20
CA THR A 254 -8.58 5.81 -5.70
C THR A 254 -8.38 5.18 -4.33
N ASP A 255 -7.16 4.74 -4.04
CA ASP A 255 -6.83 3.88 -2.90
C ASP A 255 -5.55 4.34 -2.20
N VAL A 256 -5.54 4.28 -0.87
CA VAL A 256 -4.35 4.51 -0.04
C VAL A 256 -4.07 3.31 0.86
N ILE A 257 -2.92 2.68 0.71
CA ILE A 257 -2.43 1.70 1.70
C ILE A 257 -1.44 2.34 2.67
N ASN A 258 -1.24 1.72 3.83
CA ASN A 258 -0.42 2.25 4.92
C ASN A 258 -0.84 3.69 5.27
N ALA A 259 -2.15 3.96 5.28
CA ALA A 259 -2.69 5.19 5.84
C ALA A 259 -2.36 5.25 7.35
N PRO A 260 -1.95 6.41 7.88
CA PRO A 260 -1.48 6.53 9.26
C PRO A 260 -2.65 6.50 10.27
N LEU A 261 -3.12 5.29 10.62
CA LEU A 261 -4.26 5.08 11.52
C LEU A 261 -3.95 5.28 13.02
N ASP A 262 -2.66 5.31 13.38
CA ASP A 262 -2.21 5.54 14.76
C ASP A 262 -0.93 6.38 14.78
N SER A 263 -0.58 6.85 15.97
CA SER A 263 0.65 7.58 16.23
C SER A 263 1.79 6.63 16.62
N ASN A 264 3.01 7.16 16.61
CA ASN A 264 4.17 6.52 17.21
C ASN A 264 4.15 6.51 18.76
N ARG A 265 3.05 6.96 19.39
CA ARG A 265 2.79 6.96 20.84
C ARG A 265 3.93 7.57 21.67
N THR A 266 4.59 8.60 21.15
CA THR A 266 5.60 9.34 21.91
C THR A 266 4.97 9.98 23.14
N ARG A 267 5.71 10.02 24.26
CA ARG A 267 5.19 10.46 25.58
C ARG A 267 4.72 11.92 25.65
N ILE A 268 5.03 12.74 24.64
CA ILE A 268 4.62 14.14 24.56
C ILE A 268 3.26 14.32 23.87
N VAL A 269 2.74 13.27 23.23
CA VAL A 269 1.44 13.26 22.58
C VAL A 269 0.41 12.80 23.61
N ASP A 270 -0.62 13.62 23.82
CA ASP A 270 -1.70 13.31 24.75
C ASP A 270 -2.64 12.23 24.17
N THR A 271 -3.21 12.49 23.00
CA THR A 271 -4.21 11.61 22.37
C THR A 271 -4.03 11.55 20.86
N ALA A 272 -4.08 10.33 20.31
CA ALA A 272 -4.18 10.10 18.88
C ALA A 272 -5.65 10.20 18.43
N VAL A 273 -5.91 11.04 17.44
CA VAL A 273 -7.23 11.22 16.81
C VAL A 273 -7.09 10.83 15.34
N PRO A 274 -8.02 10.04 14.76
CA PRO A 274 -7.96 9.63 13.34
C PRO A 274 -8.33 10.80 12.41
N PHE A 275 -7.57 11.90 12.48
CA PHE A 275 -7.86 13.13 11.76
C PHE A 275 -7.78 12.93 10.24
N TYR A 276 -6.78 12.17 9.78
CA TYR A 276 -6.59 11.86 8.37
C TYR A 276 -7.82 11.11 7.81
N GLU A 277 -8.29 10.13 8.54
CA GLU A 277 -9.42 9.27 8.16
C GLU A 277 -10.74 10.03 8.27
N MET A 278 -10.93 10.89 9.28
CA MET A 278 -12.07 11.79 9.35
C MET A 278 -12.15 12.75 8.14
N VAL A 279 -11.02 13.10 7.53
CA VAL A 279 -10.98 13.93 6.30
C VAL A 279 -11.32 13.11 5.06
N LEU A 280 -10.82 11.87 4.95
CA LEU A 280 -10.94 11.08 3.71
C LEU A 280 -12.14 10.13 3.65
N HIS A 281 -12.64 9.65 4.78
CA HIS A 281 -13.66 8.61 4.81
C HIS A 281 -14.93 9.04 4.04
N GLY A 282 -15.38 8.17 3.15
CA GLY A 282 -16.49 8.42 2.23
C GLY A 282 -16.09 8.99 0.88
N TYR A 283 -14.79 9.26 0.62
CA TYR A 283 -14.30 9.80 -0.65
C TYR A 283 -13.17 8.98 -1.27
N VAL A 284 -12.29 8.40 -0.45
CA VAL A 284 -11.12 7.61 -0.90
C VAL A 284 -11.11 6.33 -0.08
N ASP A 285 -10.88 5.19 -0.73
CA ASP A 285 -10.70 3.93 -0.02
C ASP A 285 -9.28 3.87 0.56
N TYR A 286 -9.15 3.27 1.74
CA TYR A 286 -7.84 3.12 2.36
C TYR A 286 -7.77 1.94 3.32
N ALA A 287 -6.55 1.49 3.55
CA ALA A 287 -6.19 0.59 4.63
C ALA A 287 -4.97 1.12 5.38
N GLY A 288 -4.87 0.74 6.65
CA GLY A 288 -3.71 1.02 7.48
C GLY A 288 -2.54 0.09 7.20
N ASP A 289 -1.74 -0.16 8.24
CA ASP A 289 -0.61 -1.07 8.19
C ASP A 289 -1.02 -2.49 7.78
N CYS A 290 -0.09 -3.18 7.12
CA CYS A 290 -0.23 -4.58 6.75
C CYS A 290 -0.38 -5.47 8.00
N LEU A 291 -1.58 -6.02 8.21
CA LEU A 291 -1.99 -6.68 9.46
C LEU A 291 -1.06 -7.83 9.86
N ASN A 292 -0.70 -8.69 8.92
CA ASN A 292 0.18 -9.84 9.18
C ASN A 292 1.65 -9.47 9.43
N MET A 293 2.02 -8.21 9.24
CA MET A 293 3.35 -7.67 9.49
C MET A 293 3.41 -6.75 10.71
N THR A 294 2.31 -6.62 11.47
CA THR A 294 2.27 -5.78 12.68
C THR A 294 2.63 -6.53 13.95
N ASP A 295 3.21 -5.81 14.92
CA ASP A 295 3.58 -6.36 16.23
C ASP A 295 2.36 -6.73 17.09
N ASP A 296 1.31 -5.90 17.05
CA ASP A 296 0.04 -6.11 17.78
C ASP A 296 -1.14 -6.16 16.80
N TYR A 297 -1.32 -7.33 16.20
CA TYR A 297 -2.37 -7.61 15.24
C TYR A 297 -3.76 -7.13 15.70
N ASN A 298 -4.13 -7.42 16.95
CA ASN A 298 -5.49 -7.14 17.41
C ASN A 298 -5.70 -5.62 17.56
N THR A 299 -4.72 -4.91 18.11
CA THR A 299 -4.79 -3.45 18.18
C THR A 299 -4.86 -2.83 16.79
N THR A 300 -4.08 -3.32 15.81
CA THR A 300 -4.14 -2.84 14.42
C THR A 300 -5.51 -3.08 13.80
N LEU A 301 -6.10 -4.27 13.97
CA LEU A 301 -7.45 -4.58 13.49
C LEU A 301 -8.50 -3.63 14.09
N LEU A 302 -8.43 -3.39 15.41
CA LEU A 302 -9.32 -2.44 16.07
C LEU A 302 -9.12 -1.01 15.57
N LYS A 303 -7.89 -0.62 15.24
CA LYS A 303 -7.59 0.69 14.63
C LYS A 303 -8.13 0.82 13.22
N SER A 304 -8.07 -0.24 12.41
CA SER A 304 -8.79 -0.28 11.14
C SER A 304 -10.28 -0.02 11.34
N VAL A 305 -10.89 -0.65 12.34
CA VAL A 305 -12.33 -0.48 12.59
C VAL A 305 -12.69 0.90 13.17
N GLU A 306 -11.93 1.41 14.12
CA GLU A 306 -12.08 2.77 14.64
C GLU A 306 -11.98 3.82 13.53
N SER A 307 -11.15 3.56 12.53
CA SER A 307 -10.91 4.53 11.46
C SER A 307 -11.80 4.31 10.24
N GLY A 308 -12.64 3.26 10.20
CA GLY A 308 -13.43 2.90 9.03
C GLY A 308 -12.59 2.42 7.83
N ALA A 309 -11.38 1.94 8.09
CA ALA A 309 -10.45 1.48 7.06
C ALA A 309 -10.77 0.05 6.61
N GLY A 310 -10.29 -0.29 5.42
CA GLY A 310 -10.19 -1.66 4.94
C GLY A 310 -9.11 -2.48 5.65
N LEU A 311 -8.97 -3.72 5.22
CA LEU A 311 -7.92 -4.63 5.70
C LEU A 311 -6.85 -4.81 4.63
N TYR A 312 -5.59 -4.88 5.06
CA TYR A 312 -4.45 -5.06 4.16
C TYR A 312 -3.55 -6.20 4.64
N PHE A 313 -3.25 -7.11 3.72
CA PHE A 313 -2.36 -8.25 3.93
C PHE A 313 -1.32 -8.35 2.82
N LYS A 314 -0.13 -8.84 3.17
CA LYS A 314 0.97 -9.09 2.23
C LYS A 314 1.35 -10.56 2.26
N TRP A 315 1.29 -11.20 1.10
CA TRP A 315 1.40 -12.64 0.98
C TRP A 315 2.38 -13.15 -0.09
N ILE A 316 2.88 -14.35 0.16
CA ILE A 316 3.53 -15.23 -0.80
C ILE A 316 2.81 -16.58 -0.86
N TYR A 317 2.94 -17.28 -1.99
CA TYR A 317 2.50 -18.67 -2.12
C TYR A 317 3.51 -19.66 -1.53
N GLU A 318 4.81 -19.43 -1.75
CA GLU A 318 5.89 -20.28 -1.25
C GLU A 318 5.99 -20.26 0.30
N ASP A 319 6.77 -21.18 0.86
CA ASP A 319 7.07 -21.18 2.31
C ASP A 319 7.99 -20.00 2.69
N ASN A 320 7.79 -19.43 3.89
CA ASN A 320 8.58 -18.30 4.38
C ASN A 320 10.10 -18.58 4.39
N SER A 321 10.52 -19.84 4.46
CA SER A 321 11.95 -20.21 4.38
C SER A 321 12.64 -19.76 3.10
N ILE A 322 11.89 -19.50 2.01
CA ILE A 322 12.46 -18.98 0.75
C ILE A 322 13.09 -17.60 0.91
N LEU A 323 12.66 -16.82 1.92
CA LEU A 323 13.10 -15.47 2.22
C LEU A 323 14.25 -15.43 3.24
N LYS A 324 14.55 -16.56 3.90
CA LYS A 324 15.67 -16.63 4.85
C LYS A 324 16.99 -16.43 4.13
N GLU A 325 17.91 -15.72 4.79
CA GLU A 325 19.23 -15.39 4.24
C GLU A 325 19.16 -14.60 2.91
N THR A 326 18.13 -13.76 2.80
CA THR A 326 17.96 -12.79 1.72
C THR A 326 17.69 -11.41 2.31
N ASP A 327 17.76 -10.37 1.50
CA ASP A 327 17.41 -8.99 1.90
C ASP A 327 15.91 -8.81 2.25
N PHE A 328 15.14 -9.90 2.17
CA PHE A 328 13.70 -9.96 2.42
C PHE A 328 13.35 -10.76 3.69
N ASP A 329 14.32 -11.08 4.54
CA ASP A 329 14.08 -11.87 5.76
C ASP A 329 13.18 -11.17 6.80
N SER A 330 13.01 -9.85 6.67
CA SER A 330 12.03 -9.07 7.41
C SER A 330 10.58 -9.41 7.06
N LEU A 331 10.32 -10.09 5.93
CA LEU A 331 9.01 -10.62 5.56
C LEU A 331 8.78 -11.98 6.24
N TYR A 332 8.80 -12.00 7.58
CA TYR A 332 8.83 -13.26 8.34
C TYR A 332 7.48 -13.98 8.43
N SER A 333 6.37 -13.33 8.07
CA SER A 333 5.01 -13.85 8.27
C SER A 333 4.10 -13.63 7.06
N VAL A 334 4.56 -14.01 5.86
CA VAL A 334 3.86 -13.72 4.60
C VAL A 334 3.30 -14.94 3.88
N ASN A 335 3.57 -16.18 4.28
CA ASN A 335 2.89 -17.32 3.67
C ASN A 335 1.37 -17.23 3.86
N TYR A 336 0.61 -17.26 2.76
CA TYR A 336 -0.83 -17.00 2.77
C TYR A 336 -1.63 -18.02 3.57
N GLU A 337 -1.20 -19.29 3.63
CA GLU A 337 -1.95 -20.37 4.28
C GLU A 337 -2.09 -20.14 5.78
N GLY A 338 -1.07 -19.55 6.41
CA GLY A 338 -1.10 -19.20 7.83
C GLY A 338 -2.07 -18.06 8.18
N TRP A 339 -2.54 -17.30 7.20
CA TRP A 339 -3.31 -16.08 7.41
C TRP A 339 -4.71 -16.08 6.78
N LEU A 340 -4.95 -16.91 5.77
CA LEU A 340 -6.17 -16.87 4.96
C LEU A 340 -7.45 -16.98 5.80
N ASP A 341 -7.57 -18.00 6.66
CA ASP A 341 -8.78 -18.22 7.47
C ASP A 341 -9.03 -17.05 8.42
N LYS A 342 -7.95 -16.52 9.01
CA LYS A 342 -8.01 -15.37 9.91
C LYS A 342 -8.42 -14.10 9.17
N ALA A 343 -7.84 -13.84 8.00
CA ALA A 343 -8.16 -12.71 7.16
C ALA A 343 -9.64 -12.73 6.71
N VAL A 344 -10.15 -13.89 6.28
CA VAL A 344 -11.57 -14.06 5.92
C VAL A 344 -12.49 -13.81 7.13
N SER A 345 -12.13 -14.36 8.30
CA SER A 345 -12.91 -14.17 9.53
C SER A 345 -12.94 -12.71 9.97
N ASP A 346 -11.79 -12.04 9.98
CA ASP A 346 -11.70 -10.65 10.43
C ASP A 346 -12.32 -9.69 9.41
N TYR A 347 -12.22 -9.97 8.10
CA TYR A 347 -12.94 -9.24 7.06
C TYR A 347 -14.45 -9.28 7.31
N LYS A 348 -15.03 -10.47 7.50
CA LYS A 348 -16.48 -10.60 7.72
C LYS A 348 -16.96 -9.80 8.93
N ARG A 349 -16.22 -9.87 10.04
CA ARG A 349 -16.54 -9.12 11.26
C ARG A 349 -16.47 -7.61 11.03
N ALA A 350 -15.41 -7.13 10.40
CA ALA A 350 -15.24 -5.70 10.13
C ALA A 350 -16.27 -5.20 9.10
N ASP A 351 -16.52 -5.96 8.05
CA ASP A 351 -17.47 -5.62 7.00
C ASP A 351 -18.92 -5.60 7.51
N GLU A 352 -19.28 -6.49 8.43
CA GLU A 352 -20.60 -6.51 9.06
C GLU A 352 -20.94 -5.15 9.73
N VAL A 353 -19.95 -4.48 10.32
CA VAL A 353 -20.17 -3.21 11.02
C VAL A 353 -19.87 -1.98 10.17
N LEU A 354 -18.97 -2.08 9.18
CA LEU A 354 -18.48 -0.95 8.38
C LEU A 354 -18.95 -0.93 6.93
N GLY A 355 -19.32 -2.08 6.35
CA GLY A 355 -19.51 -2.23 4.90
C GLY A 355 -20.59 -1.31 4.34
N SER A 356 -21.64 -1.02 5.11
CA SER A 356 -22.70 -0.06 4.74
C SER A 356 -22.34 1.41 4.98
N LEU A 357 -21.19 1.66 5.63
CA LEU A 357 -20.71 2.97 6.04
C LEU A 357 -19.64 3.53 5.10
N ARG A 358 -19.07 2.71 4.19
CA ARG A 358 -17.96 3.07 3.26
C ARG A 358 -18.13 4.43 2.60
N GLY A 359 -19.31 4.76 2.10
CA GLY A 359 -19.62 6.04 1.42
C GLY A 359 -19.97 7.22 2.34
N GLN A 360 -20.08 7.01 3.65
CA GLN A 360 -20.46 8.03 4.63
C GLN A 360 -19.24 8.73 5.21
N THR A 361 -19.37 9.97 5.66
CA THR A 361 -18.32 10.58 6.50
C THR A 361 -18.33 10.05 7.92
N ILE A 362 -17.15 10.02 8.53
CA ILE A 362 -17.03 10.04 9.98
C ILE A 362 -17.39 11.45 10.45
N ALA A 363 -18.50 11.57 11.17
CA ALA A 363 -19.00 12.84 11.70
C ALA A 363 -18.41 13.15 13.08
N LYS A 364 -18.15 12.13 13.90
CA LYS A 364 -17.64 12.30 15.26
C LYS A 364 -16.76 11.13 15.68
N HIS A 365 -15.71 11.44 16.42
CA HIS A 365 -14.89 10.49 17.16
C HIS A 365 -14.86 10.92 18.63
N GLU A 366 -15.16 10.00 19.54
CA GLU A 366 -15.28 10.27 20.97
C GLU A 366 -14.53 9.23 21.79
N ILE A 367 -13.74 9.69 22.74
CA ILE A 367 -13.14 8.84 23.77
C ILE A 367 -14.14 8.74 24.91
N ILE A 368 -14.78 7.59 25.04
CA ILE A 368 -15.76 7.31 26.09
C ILE A 368 -15.04 7.01 27.40
N SER A 369 -13.91 6.31 27.32
CA SER A 369 -12.96 6.07 28.41
C SER A 369 -11.58 5.71 27.82
N ASP A 370 -10.55 5.54 28.65
CA ASP A 370 -9.15 5.26 28.24
C ASP A 370 -9.00 4.14 27.18
N LYS A 371 -9.92 3.17 27.15
CA LYS A 371 -9.89 2.03 26.23
C LYS A 371 -11.16 1.80 25.43
N VAL A 372 -12.07 2.78 25.42
CA VAL A 372 -13.33 2.66 24.67
C VAL A 372 -13.56 3.93 23.88
N VAL A 373 -13.65 3.78 22.57
CA VAL A 373 -13.95 4.87 21.65
C VAL A 373 -15.29 4.63 20.96
N ARG A 374 -15.93 5.72 20.57
CA ARG A 374 -17.14 5.73 19.76
C ARG A 374 -16.91 6.55 18.51
N VAL A 375 -17.29 5.97 17.37
CA VAL A 375 -17.26 6.65 16.07
C VAL A 375 -18.68 6.77 15.56
N THR A 376 -19.10 8.00 15.23
CA THR A 376 -20.43 8.28 14.69
C THR A 376 -20.30 8.71 13.24
N TYR A 377 -21.06 8.05 12.37
CA TYR A 377 -21.12 8.34 10.94
C TYR A 377 -22.25 9.33 10.63
N GLU A 378 -22.20 9.95 9.44
CA GLU A 378 -23.09 11.05 9.04
C GLU A 378 -24.58 10.75 9.20
N LYS A 379 -25.01 9.50 8.98
CA LYS A 379 -26.42 9.08 9.11
C LYS A 379 -26.77 8.56 10.50
N GLY A 380 -25.87 8.75 11.47
CA GLY A 380 -26.11 8.46 12.88
C GLY A 380 -25.75 7.05 13.33
N THR A 381 -25.29 6.15 12.46
CA THR A 381 -24.74 4.85 12.87
C THR A 381 -23.52 5.08 13.77
N GLN A 382 -23.45 4.36 14.88
CA GLN A 382 -22.37 4.48 15.86
C GLN A 382 -21.68 3.14 16.06
N ILE A 383 -20.35 3.16 16.03
CA ILE A 383 -19.50 2.00 16.28
C ILE A 383 -18.77 2.22 17.60
N LEU A 384 -18.83 1.24 18.50
CA LEU A 384 -18.02 1.17 19.70
C LEU A 384 -16.84 0.25 19.45
N VAL A 385 -15.64 0.68 19.85
CA VAL A 385 -14.42 -0.12 19.79
C VAL A 385 -13.82 -0.21 21.19
N ASN A 386 -13.64 -1.43 21.68
CA ASN A 386 -13.14 -1.73 23.02
C ASN A 386 -11.72 -2.30 22.95
N TYR A 387 -10.74 -1.45 23.28
CA TYR A 387 -9.32 -1.80 23.39
C TYR A 387 -8.95 -2.44 24.73
N SER A 388 -9.88 -2.56 25.67
CA SER A 388 -9.59 -3.09 26.99
C SER A 388 -9.53 -4.62 26.99
N LYS A 389 -8.97 -5.17 28.07
CA LYS A 389 -8.92 -6.62 28.32
C LYS A 389 -10.18 -7.16 29.02
N ALA A 390 -11.22 -6.34 29.15
CA ALA A 390 -12.47 -6.71 29.79
C ALA A 390 -13.66 -6.34 28.91
N LYS A 391 -14.77 -7.06 29.07
CA LYS A 391 -16.05 -6.69 28.46
C LYS A 391 -16.53 -5.37 29.05
N VAL A 392 -17.07 -4.49 28.20
CA VAL A 392 -17.70 -3.22 28.60
C VAL A 392 -19.16 -3.19 28.18
N VAL A 393 -19.97 -2.41 28.89
CA VAL A 393 -21.36 -2.12 28.51
C VAL A 393 -21.52 -0.61 28.45
N ILE A 394 -21.82 -0.09 27.26
CA ILE A 394 -22.01 1.34 27.00
C ILE A 394 -23.36 1.50 26.31
N ASP A 395 -24.23 2.36 26.84
CA ASP A 395 -25.58 2.60 26.32
C ASP A 395 -26.42 1.33 26.10
N GLY A 396 -26.26 0.34 26.99
CA GLY A 396 -26.93 -0.96 26.90
C GLY A 396 -26.29 -1.94 25.91
N GLN A 397 -25.32 -1.51 25.08
CA GLN A 397 -24.58 -2.36 24.16
C GLN A 397 -23.38 -2.99 24.87
N ALA A 398 -23.34 -4.32 24.87
CA ALA A 398 -22.19 -5.10 25.32
C ALA A 398 -21.12 -5.20 24.22
N VAL A 399 -19.86 -4.92 24.57
CA VAL A 399 -18.70 -5.09 23.67
C VAL A 399 -17.63 -5.89 24.39
N ASP A 400 -17.30 -7.06 23.86
CA ASP A 400 -16.29 -7.93 24.46
C ASP A 400 -14.88 -7.30 24.43
N ALA A 401 -13.97 -7.85 25.22
CA ALA A 401 -12.58 -7.40 25.28
C ALA A 401 -11.91 -7.48 23.91
N GLY A 402 -11.23 -6.43 23.50
CA GLY A 402 -10.51 -6.39 22.22
C GLY A 402 -11.43 -6.55 21.00
N SER A 403 -12.67 -6.03 21.06
CA SER A 403 -13.69 -6.20 20.03
C SER A 403 -14.42 -4.89 19.72
N PHE A 404 -15.38 -4.93 18.80
CA PHE A 404 -16.17 -3.80 18.35
C PHE A 404 -17.62 -4.23 18.07
N ALA A 405 -18.54 -3.27 18.08
CA ALA A 405 -19.95 -3.50 17.77
C ALA A 405 -20.66 -2.21 17.33
N VAL A 406 -21.71 -2.38 16.52
CA VAL A 406 -22.67 -1.31 16.23
C VAL A 406 -23.53 -1.06 17.46
N VAL A 407 -23.80 0.21 17.79
CA VAL A 407 -24.77 0.57 18.83
C VAL A 407 -26.18 0.36 18.27
N THR A 408 -26.90 -0.63 18.79
CA THR A 408 -28.32 -0.80 18.49
C THR A 408 -29.14 0.10 19.41
N ARG A 409 -29.96 0.98 18.84
CA ARG A 409 -31.01 1.66 19.62
C ARG A 409 -32.15 0.66 19.76
N ASN A 410 -32.46 0.24 20.98
CA ASN A 410 -33.74 -0.39 21.25
C ASN A 410 -34.80 0.69 21.07
N GLU A 411 -35.62 0.57 20.03
CA GLU A 411 -36.86 1.35 19.88
C GLU A 411 -37.90 0.96 20.94
#